data_AF-A0A0K8P8L4-F1
#
_entry.id   AF-A0A0K8P8L4-F1
#
_cell.length_a   1.000
_cell.length_b   1.000
_cell.length_c   1.000
_cell.angle_alpha   90.00
_cell.angle_beta   90.00
_cell.angle_gamma   90.00
#
_symmetry.space_group_name_H-M   'P 1'
#
loop_
_entity.id
_entity.type
_entity.pdbx_description
1 polymer ?
#
loop_
_entity_poly.entity_id
_entity_poly.type
_entity_poly.pdbx_seq_one_letter_code
_entity_poly.pdbx_strand_id
1 'polypeptide(L)'
;MYFAVFLGGPKWIKLVPGNSCGSNCVNNFKSTSGVPGVYSRRADYSAADVAPSVQSIGKLLELNPDALSIDDLDHLARKLRPTDFFYSHGDAIDASVLGVTE
;
A
#
# COMPACT_ATOMS: atom_id res chain seq x y z
N MET A 1 -15.78 -8.00 -3.78
CA MET A 1 -15.24 -7.42 -2.53
C MET A 1 -13.74 -7.09 -2.60
N TYR A 2 -12.88 -7.95 -3.17
CA TYR A 2 -11.43 -7.73 -3.22
C TYR A 2 -11.01 -6.39 -3.85
N PHE A 3 -11.67 -5.97 -4.94
CA PHE A 3 -11.34 -4.71 -5.60
C PHE A 3 -11.53 -3.47 -4.69
N ALA A 4 -12.55 -3.45 -3.84
CA ALA A 4 -12.75 -2.37 -2.88
C ALA A 4 -11.60 -2.31 -1.87
N VAL A 5 -11.13 -3.46 -1.41
CA VAL A 5 -9.95 -3.57 -0.53
C VAL A 5 -8.68 -3.10 -1.25
N PHE A 6 -8.51 -3.48 -2.52
CA PHE A 6 -7.38 -3.02 -3.30
C PHE A 6 -7.39 -1.50 -3.42
N LEU A 7 -8.52 -0.87 -3.78
CA LEU A 7 -8.62 0.54 -4.13
C LEU A 7 -8.78 1.51 -2.93
N GLY A 8 -9.69 1.21 -2.01
CA GLY A 8 -10.03 2.07 -0.87
C GLY A 8 -9.68 1.47 0.50
N GLY A 9 -9.20 0.23 0.54
CA GLY A 9 -8.87 -0.46 1.78
C GLY A 9 -7.64 0.09 2.49
N PRO A 10 -7.38 -0.41 3.73
CA PRO A 10 -6.18 -0.04 4.46
C PRO A 10 -4.93 -0.50 3.71
N LYS A 11 -3.86 0.27 3.82
CA LYS A 11 -2.55 -0.05 3.22
C LYS A 11 -1.46 0.06 4.28
N TRP A 12 -0.47 -0.82 4.19
CA TRP A 12 0.70 -0.80 5.06
C TRP A 12 1.92 -1.28 4.31
N ILE A 13 3.07 -0.74 4.70
CA ILE A 13 4.39 -1.11 4.19
C ILE A 13 5.33 -1.24 5.38
N LYS A 14 6.20 -2.24 5.33
CA LYS A 14 7.23 -2.47 6.34
C LYS A 14 8.34 -1.43 6.18
N LEU A 15 8.69 -0.76 7.28
CA LEU A 15 9.85 0.13 7.35
C LEU A 15 11.06 -0.70 7.75
N VAL A 16 12.00 -0.84 6.84
CA VAL A 16 13.29 -1.47 7.11
C VAL A 16 14.20 -0.39 7.69
N PRO A 17 14.83 -0.63 8.86
CA PRO A 17 15.91 0.22 9.34
C PRO A 17 16.98 0.40 8.26
N GLY A 18 17.41 1.62 8.00
CA GLY A 18 18.43 1.88 6.99
C GLY A 18 19.76 1.15 7.25
N ASN A 19 20.61 1.11 6.23
CA ASN A 19 21.89 0.39 6.28
C ASN A 19 22.77 0.85 7.46
N SER A 20 23.28 -0.11 8.23
CA SER A 20 24.25 0.13 9.30
C SER A 20 25.52 0.76 8.74
N CYS A 21 25.83 1.99 9.14
CA CYS A 21 27.03 2.72 8.67
C CYS A 21 28.31 2.40 9.46
N GLY A 22 28.45 1.16 9.96
CA GLY A 22 29.62 0.68 10.69
C GLY A 22 29.61 0.99 12.19
N SER A 23 30.70 0.64 12.87
CA SER A 23 30.83 0.65 14.35
C SER A 23 30.70 2.02 15.02
N ASN A 24 30.72 3.11 14.24
CA ASN A 24 30.58 4.49 14.73
C ASN A 24 29.26 5.16 14.27
N CYS A 25 28.31 4.38 13.75
CA CYS A 25 27.01 4.90 13.31
C CYS A 25 26.05 5.01 14.50
N VAL A 26 25.67 6.23 14.86
CA VAL A 26 24.66 6.50 15.91
C VAL A 26 23.24 6.15 15.44
N ASN A 27 23.04 5.85 14.15
CA ASN A 27 21.72 5.55 13.59
C ASN A 27 21.44 4.04 13.59
N ASN A 28 21.46 3.42 14.77
CA ASN A 28 20.79 2.14 14.98
C ASN A 28 19.29 2.41 15.18
N PHE A 29 18.58 2.68 14.08
CA PHE A 29 17.12 2.85 14.11
C PHE A 29 16.46 1.52 14.48
N LYS A 30 16.19 1.33 15.76
CA LYS A 30 15.28 0.32 16.26
C LYS A 30 14.04 1.08 16.69
N SER A 31 12.85 0.64 16.26
CA SER A 31 11.64 1.08 16.96
C SER A 31 11.79 0.76 18.45
N THR A 32 11.03 1.41 19.31
CA THR A 32 11.07 1.21 20.77
C THR A 32 10.91 -0.27 21.20
N SER A 33 10.40 -1.13 20.31
CA SER A 33 10.24 -2.58 20.51
C SER A 33 11.25 -3.46 19.74
N GLY A 34 12.20 -2.88 18.99
CA GLY A 34 13.13 -3.63 18.14
C GLY A 34 12.49 -4.22 16.88
N VAL A 35 11.23 -3.89 16.59
CA VAL A 35 10.47 -4.37 15.44
C VAL A 35 10.60 -3.37 14.28
N PRO A 36 10.74 -3.81 13.02
CA PRO A 36 10.61 -2.94 11.85
C PRO A 36 9.34 -2.08 11.95
N GLY A 37 9.46 -0.76 11.79
CA GLY A 37 8.31 0.14 11.84
C GLY A 37 7.29 -0.19 10.74
N VAL A 38 6.09 0.37 10.82
CA VAL A 38 5.07 0.22 9.77
C VAL A 38 4.58 1.60 9.38
N TYR A 39 4.68 1.93 8.09
CA TYR A 39 3.99 3.07 7.52
C TYR A 39 2.65 2.60 6.99
N SER A 40 1.56 3.24 7.43
CA SER A 40 0.22 2.78 7.11
C SER A 40 -0.74 3.93 6.84
N ARG A 41 -1.76 3.63 6.04
CA ARG A 41 -2.91 4.49 5.78
C ARG A 41 -4.18 3.73 6.12
N ARG A 42 -5.11 4.40 6.81
CA ARG A 42 -6.45 3.86 7.07
C ARG A 42 -7.21 3.69 5.76
N ALA A 43 -8.25 2.87 5.79
CA ALA A 43 -9.16 2.79 4.66
C ALA A 43 -9.83 4.15 4.40
N ASP A 44 -10.00 4.50 3.13
CA ASP A 44 -10.76 5.67 2.69
C ASP A 44 -11.64 5.27 1.50
N TYR A 45 -12.87 4.87 1.82
CA TYR A 45 -13.91 4.56 0.84
C TYR A 45 -14.72 5.79 0.43
N SER A 46 -14.44 6.96 1.03
CA SER A 46 -15.13 8.21 0.73
C SER A 46 -14.53 8.95 -0.47
N ALA A 47 -13.32 8.59 -0.87
CA ALA A 47 -12.66 9.13 -2.05
C ALA A 47 -13.51 8.95 -3.31
N ALA A 48 -13.59 10.02 -4.11
CA ALA A 48 -14.56 10.17 -5.20
C ALA A 48 -14.45 9.10 -6.30
N ASP A 49 -13.26 8.52 -6.50
CA ASP A 49 -12.99 7.48 -7.47
C ASP A 49 -13.37 6.07 -6.99
N VAL A 50 -13.51 5.85 -5.68
CA VAL A 50 -13.66 4.50 -5.09
C VAL A 50 -15.05 3.93 -5.35
N ALA A 51 -16.10 4.60 -4.87
CA ALA A 51 -17.47 4.12 -4.99
C ALA A 51 -17.90 3.81 -6.44
N PRO A 52 -17.70 4.70 -7.44
CA PRO A 52 -18.10 4.42 -8.81
C PRO A 52 -17.30 3.26 -9.43
N SER A 53 -16.00 3.18 -9.16
CA SER A 53 -15.16 2.09 -9.69
C SER A 53 -15.56 0.74 -9.12
N VAL A 54 -15.82 0.67 -7.80
CA VAL A 54 -16.26 -0.57 -7.14
C VAL A 54 -17.61 -1.03 -7.67
N GLN A 55 -18.55 -0.12 -7.88
CA GLN A 55 -19.86 -0.46 -8.45
C GLN A 55 -19.75 -0.95 -9.90
N SER A 56 -18.90 -0.33 -10.71
CA SER A 56 -18.69 -0.73 -12.11
C SER A 56 -18.11 -2.15 -12.21
N ILE A 57 -17.05 -2.43 -11.45
CA ILE A 57 -16.45 -3.78 -11.40
C ILE A 57 -17.39 -4.79 -10.76
N GLY A 58 -18.17 -4.40 -9.74
CA GLY A 58 -19.19 -5.24 -9.13
C GLY A 58 -20.20 -5.75 -10.16
N LYS A 59 -20.76 -4.86 -10.98
CA LYS A 59 -21.71 -5.24 -12.05
C LYS A 59 -21.09 -6.18 -13.08
N LEU A 60 -19.83 -5.95 -13.45
CA LEU A 60 -19.11 -6.83 -14.38
C LEU A 60 -18.99 -8.25 -13.81
N LEU A 61 -18.56 -8.37 -12.56
CA LEU A 61 -18.37 -9.67 -11.89
C LEU A 61 -19.69 -10.37 -11.55
N GLU A 62 -20.78 -9.63 -11.37
CA GLU A 62 -22.12 -10.21 -11.23
C GLU A 62 -22.58 -10.89 -12.54
N LEU A 63 -22.24 -10.30 -13.69
CA LEU A 63 -22.58 -10.85 -15.00
C LEU A 63 -21.63 -11.96 -15.45
N ASN A 64 -20.35 -11.83 -15.12
CA ASN A 64 -19.31 -12.79 -15.43
C ASN A 64 -18.30 -12.88 -14.27
N PRO A 65 -18.50 -13.80 -13.33
CA PRO A 65 -17.66 -13.94 -12.13
C PRO A 65 -16.18 -14.18 -12.42
N ASP A 66 -15.88 -14.84 -13.54
CA ASP A 66 -14.52 -15.21 -13.94
C ASP A 66 -13.91 -14.20 -14.94
N ALA A 67 -14.56 -13.04 -15.14
CA ALA A 67 -14.07 -12.02 -16.07
C ALA A 67 -12.72 -11.42 -15.67
N LEU A 68 -12.42 -11.38 -14.37
CA LEU A 68 -11.20 -10.79 -13.83
C LEU A 68 -10.65 -11.66 -12.71
N SER A 69 -9.36 -11.97 -12.80
CA SER A 69 -8.61 -12.60 -11.72
C SER A 69 -8.31 -11.60 -10.60
N ILE A 70 -7.81 -12.10 -9.46
CA ILE A 70 -7.35 -11.24 -8.36
C ILE A 70 -6.21 -10.31 -8.82
N ASP A 71 -5.30 -10.82 -9.65
CA ASP A 71 -4.17 -10.03 -10.15
C ASP A 71 -4.65 -8.91 -11.09
N ASP A 72 -5.68 -9.17 -11.92
CA ASP A 72 -6.30 -8.15 -12.75
C ASP A 72 -6.91 -7.03 -11.89
N LEU A 73 -7.53 -7.38 -10.76
CA LEU A 73 -8.09 -6.41 -9.82
C LEU A 73 -7.01 -5.54 -9.15
N ASP A 74 -5.85 -6.10 -8.80
CA ASP A 74 -4.72 -5.31 -8.28
C ASP A 74 -4.16 -4.36 -9.36
N HIS A 75 -3.95 -4.87 -10.58
CA HIS A 75 -3.48 -4.05 -11.71
C HIS A 75 -4.43 -2.89 -12.03
N LEU A 76 -5.74 -3.14 -12.01
CA LEU A 76 -6.75 -2.10 -12.18
C LEU A 76 -6.68 -1.04 -11.08
N ALA A 77 -6.53 -1.44 -9.82
CA ALA A 77 -6.42 -0.49 -8.70
C ALA A 77 -5.18 0.40 -8.83
N ARG A 78 -4.03 -0.18 -9.20
CA ARG A 78 -2.78 0.56 -9.48
C ARG A 78 -2.95 1.54 -10.63
N LYS A 79 -3.66 1.14 -11.70
CA LYS A 79 -3.92 1.98 -12.86
C LYS A 79 -4.83 3.18 -12.53
N LEU A 80 -5.78 3.01 -11.62
CA LEU A 80 -6.68 4.07 -11.18
C LEU A 80 -5.99 5.11 -10.30
N ARG A 81 -4.98 4.70 -9.53
CA ARG A 81 -4.20 5.62 -8.68
C ARG A 81 -2.70 5.45 -8.91
N PRO A 82 -2.19 5.84 -10.09
CA PRO A 82 -0.79 5.62 -10.46
C PRO A 82 0.21 6.35 -9.57
N THR A 83 -0.24 7.38 -8.84
CA THR A 83 0.56 8.19 -7.92
C THR A 83 0.41 7.77 -6.46
N ASP A 84 -0.37 6.72 -6.15
CA ASP A 84 -0.50 6.25 -4.77
C ASP A 84 0.84 5.68 -4.28
N PHE A 85 1.29 6.18 -3.13
CA PHE A 85 2.54 5.77 -2.50
C PHE A 85 2.60 4.24 -2.29
N PHE A 86 1.49 3.62 -1.88
CA PHE A 86 1.46 2.19 -1.56
C PHE A 86 1.44 1.29 -2.81
N TYR A 87 1.09 1.82 -3.98
CA TYR A 87 1.15 1.06 -5.25
C TYR A 87 2.49 1.21 -5.96
N SER A 88 3.18 2.32 -5.74
CA SER A 88 4.50 2.60 -6.30
C SER A 88 5.62 1.91 -5.52
N HIS A 89 5.36 1.50 -4.28
CA HIS A 89 6.32 0.79 -3.44
C HIS A 89 5.86 -0.65 -3.19
N GLY A 90 6.82 -1.55 -2.96
CA GLY A 90 6.57 -2.95 -2.63
C GLY A 90 6.02 -3.13 -1.21
N ASP A 91 6.29 -4.28 -0.61
CA ASP A 91 5.91 -4.62 0.76
C ASP A 91 6.83 -3.98 1.82
N ALA A 92 7.97 -3.44 1.41
CA ALA A 92 8.96 -2.82 2.28
C ALA A 92 9.61 -1.57 1.64
N ILE A 93 9.95 -0.60 2.48
CA ILE A 93 10.75 0.59 2.12
C ILE A 93 11.78 0.90 3.21
N ASP A 94 12.82 1.62 2.84
CA ASP A 94 13.72 2.26 3.80
C ASP A 94 13.02 3.47 4.45
N ALA A 95 13.21 3.68 5.77
CA ALA A 95 12.62 4.82 6.48
C ALA A 95 13.04 6.19 5.90
N SER A 96 14.22 6.29 5.30
CA SER A 96 14.70 7.51 4.63
C SER A 96 13.82 7.97 3.47
N VAL A 97 13.08 7.05 2.82
CA VAL A 97 12.14 7.37 1.73
C VAL A 97 11.02 8.31 2.21
N LEU A 98 10.67 8.24 3.49
CA LEU A 98 9.64 9.09 4.10
C LEU A 98 10.19 10.41 4.63
N GLY A 99 11.49 10.69 4.44
CA GLY A 99 12.15 11.83 5.09
C GLY A 99 12.16 11.73 6.61
N VAL A 100 11.90 10.54 7.15
CA VAL A 100 12.08 10.23 8.58
C VAL A 100 13.57 9.98 8.77
N THR A 101 14.32 11.07 8.70
CA THR A 101 15.68 11.18 9.18
C THR A 101 15.59 11.91 10.51
N GLU A 102 16.09 11.29 11.58
CA GLU A 102 16.38 12.04 12.81
C GLU A 102 17.39 13.16 12.53
#